data_AF-A0A963MKX2-F1
#
_entry.id   AF-A0A963MKX2-F1
#
_cell.length_a   1.000
_cell.length_b   1.000
_cell.length_c   1.000
_cell.angle_alpha   90.00
_cell.angle_beta   90.00
_cell.angle_gamma   90.00
#
_symmetry.space_group_name_H-M   'P 1'
#
loop_
_entity.id
_entity.type
_entity.pdbx_description
1 polymer ?
#
loop_
_entity_poly.entity_id
_entity_poly.type
_entity_poly.pdbx_seq_one_letter_code
_entity_poly.pdbx_strand_id
1 'polypeptide(L)'
;MLYLFERSSQSLTDAEGQRLHGVPGWEIFHRTSLSARELAEWTECVGYAGCFPAPCGDERVPVELHEDSDPTRYRYRCPETFRRKSVAATEVAVYAVHVPMLLHVVADLLDVPQALRRGIESPAIEGVLWKLGTKRIGQIHTGVWLARGLQNGFEDVHRHFQAQSNR
;
A
#
# COMPACT_ATOMS: atom_id res chain seq x y z
N MET A 1 -9.41 -1.49 -2.71
CA MET A 1 -8.34 -0.68 -3.33
C MET A 1 -7.91 0.53 -2.51
N LEU A 2 -8.77 1.50 -2.19
CA LEU A 2 -8.37 2.65 -1.36
C LEU A 2 -7.82 2.24 0.01
N TYR A 3 -8.39 1.20 0.63
CA TYR A 3 -7.84 0.59 1.84
C TYR A 3 -6.37 0.14 1.66
N LEU A 4 -6.06 -0.55 0.56
CA LEU A 4 -4.70 -1.01 0.28
C LEU A 4 -3.75 0.16 0.00
N PHE A 5 -4.24 1.21 -0.66
CA PHE A 5 -3.46 2.42 -0.91
C PHE A 5 -3.04 3.15 0.36
N GLU A 6 -3.95 3.27 1.33
CA GLU A 6 -3.64 3.85 2.64
C GLU A 6 -2.67 2.97 3.42
N ARG A 7 -2.82 1.64 3.36
CA ARG A 7 -1.99 0.70 4.10
C ARG A 7 -0.61 0.48 3.46
N SER A 8 -0.46 0.68 2.15
CA SER A 8 0.80 0.40 1.44
C SER A 8 1.95 1.34 1.80
N SER A 9 1.70 2.42 2.55
CA SER A 9 2.77 3.25 3.12
C SER A 9 3.48 2.59 4.29
N GLN A 10 2.87 1.57 4.90
CA GLN A 10 3.44 0.88 6.05
C GLN A 10 4.62 0.02 5.62
N SER A 11 5.62 -0.04 6.49
CA SER A 11 6.78 -0.88 6.29
C SER A 11 6.67 -2.18 7.08
N LEU A 12 7.13 -3.25 6.46
CA LEU A 12 7.44 -4.54 7.08
C LEU A 12 8.91 -4.85 6.82
N THR A 13 9.42 -5.84 7.53
CA THR A 13 10.78 -6.33 7.32
C THR A 13 10.73 -7.70 6.67
N ASP A 14 11.60 -7.95 5.70
CA ASP A 14 11.85 -9.30 5.17
C ASP A 14 12.73 -10.15 6.13
N ALA A 15 13.14 -11.34 5.70
CA ALA A 15 13.98 -12.22 6.52
C ALA A 15 15.41 -11.66 6.69
N GLU A 16 15.90 -10.87 5.73
CA GLU A 16 17.22 -10.27 5.68
C GLU A 16 17.31 -8.92 6.41
N GLY A 17 16.19 -8.42 6.94
CA GLY A 17 16.17 -7.13 7.64
C GLY A 17 15.87 -5.92 6.73
N GLN A 18 15.63 -6.13 5.43
CA GLN A 18 15.27 -5.05 4.51
C GLN A 18 13.83 -4.61 4.70
N ARG A 19 13.59 -3.31 4.51
CA ARG A 19 12.26 -2.73 4.61
C ARG A 19 11.51 -2.92 3.30
N LEU A 20 10.37 -3.59 3.38
CA LEU A 20 9.37 -3.70 2.33
C LEU A 20 8.24 -2.71 2.60
N HIS A 21 7.75 -2.04 1.57
CA HIS A 21 6.59 -1.14 1.65
C HIS A 21 5.40 -1.75 0.93
N GLY A 22 4.32 -2.01 1.66
CA GLY A 22 3.15 -2.66 1.09
C GLY A 22 2.24 -3.27 2.15
N VAL A 23 1.29 -4.07 1.68
CA VAL A 23 0.32 -4.77 2.55
C VAL A 23 0.58 -6.26 2.46
N PRO A 24 0.77 -6.97 3.58
CA PRO A 24 1.01 -8.40 3.54
C PRO A 24 -0.27 -9.17 3.17
N GLY A 25 -0.13 -10.26 2.42
CA GLY A 25 -1.24 -11.04 1.88
C GLY A 25 -2.23 -11.51 2.95
N TRP A 26 -1.76 -11.91 4.13
CA TRP A 26 -2.63 -12.30 5.23
C TRP A 26 -3.58 -11.16 5.61
N GLU A 27 -3.16 -9.91 5.57
CA GLU A 27 -4.05 -8.79 5.85
C GLU A 27 -5.05 -8.56 4.71
N ILE A 28 -4.59 -8.67 3.46
CA ILE A 28 -5.41 -8.49 2.27
C ILE A 28 -6.54 -9.52 2.22
N PHE A 29 -6.21 -10.80 2.34
CA PHE A 29 -7.19 -11.89 2.21
C PHE A 29 -8.14 -11.99 3.43
N HIS A 30 -7.74 -11.46 4.60
CA HIS A 30 -8.63 -11.41 5.77
C HIS A 30 -9.56 -10.19 5.76
N ARG A 31 -9.21 -9.10 5.06
CA ARG A 31 -9.97 -7.83 5.08
C ARG A 31 -10.68 -7.49 3.78
N THR A 32 -10.39 -8.21 2.72
CA THR A 32 -10.96 -7.96 1.39
C THR A 32 -11.43 -9.27 0.77
N SER A 33 -12.41 -9.18 -0.14
CA SER A 33 -12.87 -10.30 -0.95
C SER A 33 -12.17 -10.36 -2.31
N LEU A 34 -10.99 -9.73 -2.45
CA LEU A 34 -10.26 -9.68 -3.72
C LEU A 34 -9.76 -11.08 -4.08
N SER A 35 -10.02 -11.51 -5.31
CA SER A 35 -9.34 -12.66 -5.88
C SER A 35 -7.87 -12.37 -6.12
N ALA A 36 -7.04 -13.42 -6.21
CA ALA A 36 -5.62 -13.26 -6.54
C ALA A 36 -5.40 -12.54 -7.88
N ARG A 37 -6.28 -12.75 -8.86
CA ARG A 37 -6.24 -12.05 -10.16
C ARG A 37 -6.51 -10.56 -9.99
N GLU A 38 -7.59 -10.19 -9.30
CA GLU A 38 -7.89 -8.77 -9.03
C GLU A 38 -6.77 -8.12 -8.23
N LEU A 39 -6.18 -8.82 -7.26
CA LEU A 39 -5.04 -8.27 -6.52
C LEU A 39 -3.85 -7.96 -7.46
N ALA A 40 -3.51 -8.89 -8.35
CA ALA A 40 -2.40 -8.76 -9.28
C ALA A 40 -2.61 -7.67 -10.35
N GLU A 41 -3.86 -7.29 -10.65
CA GLU A 41 -4.15 -6.17 -11.56
C GLU A 41 -3.73 -4.83 -10.94
N TRP A 42 -3.79 -4.70 -9.61
CA TRP A 42 -3.57 -3.43 -8.91
C TRP A 42 -2.29 -3.34 -8.10
N THR A 43 -1.58 -4.45 -7.95
CA THR A 43 -0.44 -4.54 -7.06
C THR A 43 0.67 -5.39 -7.65
N GLU A 44 1.88 -5.14 -7.18
CA GLU A 44 3.04 -5.99 -7.42
C GLU A 44 3.52 -6.63 -6.11
N CYS A 45 4.02 -7.86 -6.18
CA CYS A 45 4.70 -8.49 -5.07
C CYS A 45 6.12 -7.91 -4.98
N VAL A 46 6.41 -7.15 -3.91
CA VAL A 46 7.71 -6.52 -3.69
C VAL A 46 8.65 -7.32 -2.80
N GLY A 47 8.19 -8.48 -2.32
CA GLY A 47 8.95 -9.37 -1.45
C GLY A 47 8.05 -10.18 -0.53
N TYR A 48 8.67 -10.83 0.46
CA TYR A 48 7.98 -11.65 1.44
C TYR A 48 8.37 -11.19 2.85
N ALA A 49 7.41 -11.15 3.75
CA ALA A 49 7.67 -10.75 5.13
C ALA A 49 8.55 -11.80 5.84
N GLY A 50 9.44 -11.33 6.73
CA GLY A 50 10.26 -12.22 7.57
C GLY A 50 9.51 -12.82 8.75
N CYS A 51 8.35 -12.24 9.10
CA CYS A 51 7.51 -12.70 10.21
C CYS A 51 6.05 -12.86 9.78
N PHE A 52 5.35 -13.78 10.44
CA PHE A 52 3.92 -14.04 10.25
C PHE A 52 3.16 -13.91 11.58
N PRO A 53 1.97 -13.28 11.61
CA PRO A 53 1.12 -13.22 12.81
C PRO A 53 0.37 -14.54 13.02
N ALA A 54 1.06 -15.53 13.59
CA ALA A 54 0.48 -16.85 13.84
C ALA A 54 -0.56 -16.80 14.98
N PRO A 55 -1.68 -17.53 14.86
CA PRO A 55 -2.65 -17.67 15.94
C PRO A 55 -2.02 -18.26 17.21
N CYS A 56 -2.39 -17.70 18.36
CA CYS A 56 -2.03 -18.16 19.71
C CYS A 56 -3.17 -17.84 20.68
N GLY A 57 -4.08 -18.79 20.90
CA GLY A 57 -5.34 -18.57 21.58
C GLY A 57 -6.18 -17.56 20.82
N ASP A 58 -6.63 -16.52 21.53
CA ASP A 58 -7.37 -15.40 20.97
C ASP A 58 -6.46 -14.29 20.40
N GLU A 59 -5.14 -14.45 20.53
CA GLU A 59 -4.15 -13.47 20.07
C GLU A 59 -3.44 -13.92 18.79
N ARG A 60 -2.69 -12.99 18.18
CA ARG A 60 -1.74 -13.29 17.11
C ARG A 60 -0.34 -12.86 17.51
N VAL A 61 0.59 -13.79 17.48
CA VAL A 61 1.98 -13.60 17.90
C VAL A 61 2.88 -13.62 16.66
N PRO A 62 3.80 -12.65 16.50
CA PRO A 62 4.76 -12.66 15.39
C PRO A 62 5.70 -13.86 15.55
N VAL A 63 5.81 -14.67 14.50
CA VAL A 63 6.76 -15.79 14.42
C VAL A 63 7.63 -15.66 13.19
N GLU A 64 8.90 -16.04 13.32
CA GLU A 64 9.84 -16.05 12.21
C GLU A 64 9.41 -17.07 11.14
N LEU A 65 9.60 -16.67 9.89
CA LEU A 65 9.38 -17.51 8.72
C LEU A 65 10.70 -18.06 8.19
N HIS A 66 10.66 -19.30 7.74
CA HIS A 66 11.75 -19.97 7.06
C HIS A 66 11.26 -20.54 5.75
N GLU A 67 12.09 -20.51 4.72
CA GLU A 67 11.76 -21.12 3.43
C GLU A 67 11.48 -22.62 3.57
N ASP A 68 10.49 -23.09 2.82
CA ASP A 68 10.26 -24.53 2.63
C ASP A 68 11.03 -25.06 1.42
N SER A 69 11.19 -26.38 1.32
CA SER A 69 11.65 -27.00 0.07
C SER A 69 10.64 -26.80 -1.08
N ASP A 70 9.38 -26.56 -0.72
CA ASP A 70 8.34 -26.11 -1.65
C ASP A 70 8.33 -24.57 -1.70
N PRO A 71 8.68 -23.95 -2.84
CA PRO A 71 8.76 -22.49 -2.96
C PRO A 71 7.39 -21.79 -2.84
N THR A 72 6.29 -22.54 -2.84
CA THR A 72 4.95 -21.98 -2.64
C THR A 72 4.59 -21.81 -1.17
N ARG A 73 5.50 -22.16 -0.25
CA ARG A 73 5.24 -22.21 1.20
C ARG A 73 6.41 -21.72 2.03
N TYR A 74 6.06 -21.19 3.18
CA TYR A 74 6.99 -20.88 4.28
C TYR A 74 6.63 -21.70 5.49
N ARG A 75 7.61 -21.93 6.36
CA ARG A 75 7.47 -22.68 7.61
C ARG A 75 7.68 -21.78 8.81
N TYR A 76 6.94 -22.04 9.87
CA TYR A 76 7.12 -21.38 11.16
C TYR A 76 6.91 -22.38 12.29
N ARG A 77 7.40 -22.03 13.49
CA ARG A 77 7.12 -22.80 14.72
C ARG A 77 5.85 -22.27 15.36
N CYS A 78 4.83 -23.11 15.48
CA CYS A 78 3.58 -22.73 16.13
C CYS A 78 3.84 -22.31 17.59
N PRO A 79 3.41 -21.11 18.02
CA PRO A 79 3.71 -20.62 19.36
C PRO A 79 3.04 -21.45 20.46
N GLU A 80 1.87 -22.05 20.18
CA GLU A 80 1.13 -22.87 21.15
C GLU A 80 1.67 -24.29 21.30
N THR A 81 1.92 -24.95 20.17
CA THR A 81 2.20 -26.41 20.16
C THR A 81 3.67 -26.72 19.89
N PHE A 82 4.47 -25.69 19.55
CA PHE A 82 5.85 -25.80 19.13
C PHE A 82 6.11 -26.69 17.90
N ARG A 83 5.04 -27.16 17.25
CA ARG A 83 5.10 -27.94 16.01
C ARG A 83 5.40 -27.03 14.83
N ARG A 84 6.10 -27.56 13.83
CA ARG A 84 6.27 -26.88 12.54
C ARG A 84 4.93 -26.85 11.81
N LYS A 85 4.56 -25.67 11.32
CA LYS A 85 3.41 -25.43 10.44
C LYS A 85 3.88 -24.73 9.18
N SER A 86 3.07 -24.77 8.13
CA SER A 86 3.34 -24.06 6.88
C SER A 86 2.27 -23.00 6.64
N VAL A 87 2.66 -21.94 5.93
CA VAL A 87 1.79 -20.87 5.43
C VAL A 87 2.08 -20.67 3.95
N ALA A 88 1.07 -20.30 3.17
CA ALA A 88 1.23 -20.07 1.74
C ALA A 88 2.10 -18.84 1.47
N ALA A 89 2.95 -18.90 0.43
CA ALA A 89 3.76 -17.77 -0.02
C ALA A 89 2.89 -16.54 -0.34
N THR A 90 1.69 -16.74 -0.89
CA THR A 90 0.75 -15.66 -1.18
C THR A 90 0.27 -14.92 0.07
N GLU A 91 0.17 -15.60 1.22
CA GLU A 91 -0.21 -14.96 2.48
C GLU A 91 0.93 -14.12 3.05
N VAL A 92 2.18 -14.55 2.88
CA VAL A 92 3.34 -13.82 3.42
C VAL A 92 3.98 -12.84 2.44
N ALA A 93 3.55 -12.87 1.18
CA ALA A 93 3.89 -11.89 0.16
C ALA A 93 3.43 -10.48 0.58
N VAL A 94 4.27 -9.49 0.30
CA VAL A 94 4.00 -8.07 0.53
C VAL A 94 3.66 -7.43 -0.81
N TYR A 95 2.45 -6.85 -0.89
CA TYR A 95 1.93 -6.28 -2.13
C TYR A 95 1.96 -4.75 -2.07
N ALA A 96 2.68 -4.13 -3.01
CA ALA A 96 2.69 -2.68 -3.20
C ALA A 96 1.60 -2.29 -4.20
N VAL A 97 0.86 -1.22 -3.92
CA VAL A 97 -0.17 -0.71 -4.82
C VAL A 97 0.48 0.08 -5.95
N HIS A 98 0.03 -0.14 -7.19
CA HIS A 98 0.36 0.72 -8.33
C HIS A 98 -0.33 2.09 -8.15
N VAL A 99 0.32 2.97 -7.39
CA VAL A 99 -0.20 4.29 -7.03
C VAL A 99 -0.63 5.09 -8.27
N PRO A 100 0.19 5.23 -9.33
CA PRO A 100 -0.20 6.02 -10.49
C PRO A 100 -1.50 5.54 -11.14
N MET A 101 -1.67 4.23 -11.29
CA MET A 101 -2.89 3.64 -11.87
C MET A 101 -4.13 3.98 -11.03
N LEU A 102 -4.05 3.85 -9.71
CA LEU A 102 -5.14 4.24 -8.81
C LEU A 102 -5.43 5.75 -8.91
N LEU A 103 -4.40 6.60 -8.93
CA LEU A 103 -4.56 8.04 -9.03
C LEU A 103 -5.17 8.46 -10.37
N HIS A 104 -4.87 7.75 -11.46
CA HIS A 104 -5.55 7.96 -12.74
C HIS A 104 -7.04 7.68 -12.63
N VAL A 105 -7.44 6.58 -11.98
CA VAL A 105 -8.85 6.23 -11.76
C VAL A 105 -9.56 7.27 -10.88
N VAL A 106 -8.90 7.74 -9.82
CA VAL A 106 -9.43 8.84 -8.99
C VAL A 106 -9.58 10.12 -9.82
N ALA A 107 -8.61 10.42 -10.67
CA ALA A 107 -8.67 11.58 -11.56
C ALA A 107 -9.82 11.46 -12.59
N ASP A 108 -10.09 10.26 -13.11
CA ASP A 108 -11.26 9.98 -13.96
C ASP A 108 -12.57 10.21 -13.20
N LEU A 109 -12.72 9.70 -11.97
CA LEU A 109 -13.89 9.91 -11.13
C LEU A 109 -14.15 11.39 -10.78
N LEU A 110 -13.08 12.19 -10.71
CA LEU A 110 -13.14 13.62 -10.46
C LEU A 110 -13.24 14.45 -11.75
N ASP A 111 -13.48 13.83 -12.92
CA ASP A 111 -13.47 14.43 -14.27
C ASP A 111 -12.27 15.36 -14.52
N VAL A 112 -11.07 14.97 -14.08
CA VAL A 112 -9.84 15.66 -14.44
C VAL A 112 -9.44 15.21 -15.85
N PRO A 113 -9.45 16.11 -16.86
CA PRO A 113 -9.15 15.74 -18.24
C PRO A 113 -7.74 15.15 -18.34
N GLN A 114 -7.58 14.06 -19.09
CA GLN A 114 -6.29 13.36 -19.22
C GLN A 114 -5.16 14.30 -19.67
N ALA A 115 -5.42 15.21 -20.62
CA ALA A 115 -4.47 16.20 -21.11
C ALA A 115 -4.01 17.22 -20.04
N LEU A 116 -4.79 17.38 -18.96
CA LEU A 116 -4.51 18.28 -17.86
C LEU A 116 -4.01 17.55 -16.60
N ARG A 117 -3.79 16.23 -16.66
CA ARG A 117 -3.17 15.48 -15.57
C ARG A 117 -1.68 15.77 -15.51
N ARG A 118 -1.21 16.30 -14.37
CA ARG A 118 0.18 16.72 -14.14
C ARG A 118 0.51 16.47 -12.67
N GLY A 119 1.44 15.56 -12.39
CA GLY A 119 1.92 15.27 -11.04
C GLY A 119 1.49 13.92 -10.44
N ILE A 120 0.85 13.03 -11.22
CA ILE A 120 0.52 11.66 -10.78
C ILE A 120 1.80 10.81 -10.66
N GLU A 121 2.67 10.85 -11.66
CA GLU A 121 3.94 10.11 -11.68
C GLU A 121 5.06 10.78 -10.88
N SER A 122 4.81 11.99 -10.38
CA SER A 122 5.82 12.80 -9.69
C SER A 122 5.14 13.50 -8.52
N PRO A 123 5.03 12.81 -7.36
CA PRO A 123 4.41 13.39 -6.18
C PRO A 123 5.06 14.71 -5.79
N ALA A 124 4.24 15.62 -5.28
CA ALA A 124 4.73 16.85 -4.68
C ALA A 124 5.36 16.62 -3.30
N ILE A 125 4.89 15.59 -2.59
CA ILE A 125 5.52 15.05 -1.37
C ILE A 125 5.50 13.54 -1.53
N GLU A 126 6.68 12.91 -1.55
CA GLU A 126 6.84 11.49 -1.84
C GLU A 126 5.94 10.62 -0.96
N GLY A 127 5.13 9.77 -1.59
CA GLY A 127 4.17 8.92 -0.89
C GLY A 127 3.05 9.63 -0.11
N VAL A 128 2.89 10.95 -0.21
CA VAL A 128 1.91 11.71 0.60
C VAL A 128 1.00 12.59 -0.24
N LEU A 129 1.54 13.39 -1.17
CA LEU A 129 0.76 14.42 -1.86
C LEU A 129 0.99 14.37 -3.36
N TRP A 130 -0.10 14.28 -4.13
CA TRP A 130 -0.09 14.31 -5.58
C TRP A 130 -1.00 15.40 -6.13
N LYS A 131 -0.55 16.05 -7.19
CA LYS A 131 -1.42 16.85 -8.05
C LYS A 131 -2.00 15.93 -9.10
N LEU A 132 -3.31 15.70 -9.06
CA LEU A 132 -4.00 14.89 -10.06
C LEU A 132 -4.08 15.63 -11.40
N GLY A 133 -4.20 16.96 -11.36
CA GLY A 133 -4.21 17.80 -12.53
C GLY A 133 -4.94 19.12 -12.28
N THR A 134 -5.47 19.69 -13.36
CA THR A 134 -6.28 20.92 -13.30
C THR A 134 -7.67 20.63 -13.85
N LYS A 135 -8.71 21.08 -13.16
CA LYS A 135 -10.11 20.97 -13.59
C LYS A 135 -10.74 22.37 -13.64
N ARG A 136 -11.62 22.59 -14.62
CA ARG A 136 -12.45 23.79 -14.68
C ARG A 136 -13.69 23.59 -13.80
N ILE A 137 -13.85 24.45 -12.79
CA ILE A 137 -15.04 24.51 -11.94
C ILE A 137 -15.67 25.89 -12.17
N GLY A 138 -16.81 25.92 -12.84
CA GLY A 138 -17.42 27.16 -13.32
C GLY A 138 -16.51 27.89 -14.32
N GLN A 139 -16.08 29.10 -13.97
CA GLN A 139 -15.17 29.93 -14.78
C GLN A 139 -13.71 29.85 -14.34
N ILE A 140 -13.40 29.04 -13.32
CA ILE A 140 -12.07 29.01 -12.69
C ILE A 140 -11.39 27.68 -13.01
N HIS A 141 -10.11 27.73 -13.36
CA HIS A 141 -9.25 26.55 -13.41
C HIS A 141 -8.61 26.36 -12.03
N THR A 142 -8.86 25.20 -11.42
CA THR A 142 -8.30 24.88 -10.10
C THR A 142 -7.50 23.58 -10.14
N GLY A 143 -6.44 23.52 -9.34
CA GLY A 143 -5.66 22.31 -9.16
C GLY A 143 -6.44 21.30 -8.32
N VAL A 144 -6.50 20.05 -8.79
CA VAL A 144 -7.06 18.92 -8.04
C VAL A 144 -5.91 18.16 -7.41
N TRP A 145 -5.97 17.96 -6.09
CA TRP A 145 -4.92 17.34 -5.30
C TRP A 145 -5.48 16.17 -4.50
N LEU A 146 -4.66 15.14 -4.30
CA LEU A 146 -4.95 14.03 -3.40
C LEU A 146 -3.83 13.91 -2.37
N ALA A 147 -4.21 13.87 -1.09
CA ALA A 147 -3.30 13.60 0.01
C ALA A 147 -3.63 12.23 0.63
N ARG A 148 -2.61 11.39 0.78
CA ARG A 148 -2.68 10.13 1.54
C ARG A 148 -2.36 10.39 3.00
N GLY A 149 -3.10 9.76 3.92
CA GLY A 149 -2.80 9.81 5.35
C GLY A 149 -2.68 11.22 5.93
N LEU A 150 -3.57 12.15 5.53
CA LEU A 150 -3.49 13.57 5.90
C LEU A 150 -3.39 13.79 7.43
N GLN A 151 -3.97 12.90 8.24
CA GLN A 151 -3.86 12.93 9.69
C GLN A 151 -2.40 12.93 10.21
N ASN A 152 -1.48 12.30 9.48
CA ASN A 152 -0.07 12.20 9.86
C ASN A 152 0.81 13.20 9.08
N GLY A 153 0.35 13.69 7.93
CA GLY A 153 1.11 14.55 7.02
C GLY A 153 0.62 16.00 6.91
N PHE A 154 -0.31 16.42 7.77
CA PHE A 154 -0.97 17.73 7.67
C PHE A 154 0.03 18.89 7.61
N GLU A 155 1.02 18.92 8.49
CA GLU A 155 2.00 20.02 8.55
C GLU A 155 2.81 20.15 7.25
N ASP A 156 3.22 19.03 6.65
CA ASP A 156 3.99 19.03 5.41
C ASP A 156 3.13 19.47 4.22
N VAL A 157 1.89 18.98 4.15
CA VAL A 157 0.91 19.39 3.12
C VAL A 157 0.57 20.87 3.26
N HIS A 158 0.34 21.34 4.49
CA HIS A 158 0.02 22.74 4.76
C HIS A 158 1.19 23.66 4.39
N ARG A 159 2.42 23.32 4.81
CA ARG A 159 3.63 24.05 4.45
C ARG A 159 3.82 24.12 2.93
N HIS A 160 3.55 23.03 2.22
CA HIS A 160 3.62 22.98 0.75
C HIS A 160 2.72 24.02 0.08
N PHE A 161 1.45 24.12 0.51
CA PHE A 161 0.50 25.08 -0.07
C PHE A 161 0.77 26.53 0.35
N GLN A 162 1.26 26.77 1.56
CA GLN A 162 1.70 28.11 1.97
C GLN A 162 2.85 28.62 1.10
N ALA A 163 3.84 27.76 0.81
CA ALA A 163 4.97 28.12 -0.05
C ALA A 163 4.57 28.44 -1.49
N GLN A 164 3.48 27.83 -2.00
CA GLN A 164 2.93 28.15 -3.32
C GLN A 164 2.11 29.44 -3.35
N SER A 165 1.46 29.80 -2.23
CA SER A 165 0.62 31.01 -2.14
C SER A 165 1.44 32.30 -2.05
N ASN A 166 2.71 32.19 -1.65
CA ASN A 166 3.66 33.31 -1.56
C ASN A 166 4.49 33.51 -2.84
N ARG A 167 4.14 32.83 -3.94
CA ARG A 167 4.74 32.99 -5.28
C ARG A 167 3.73 33.59 -6.24
#